data_AF-A0AAW0PWC5-F1
#
_entry.id   AF-A0AAW0PWC5-F1
#
_cell.length_a   1.000
_cell.length_b   1.000
_cell.length_c   1.000
_cell.angle_alpha   90.00
_cell.angle_beta   90.00
_cell.angle_gamma   90.00
#
_symmetry.space_group_name_H-M   'P 1'
#
loop_
_entity.id
_entity.type
_entity.pdbx_description
1 polymer ?
#
loop_
_entity_poly.entity_id
_entity_poly.type
_entity_poly.pdbx_seq_one_letter_code
_entity_poly.pdbx_strand_id
1 'polypeptide(L)'
;MVQATLYFLHDLDLFVDAGFNMDRMSVDQLHRSTLDIYSHLLDEFNPSLHRLVSLGNGYVQAFQALAVKSEAYFTALSRMGERAFHSRSLGDVLVQISESQRRLTSELEGIFCWFQAEVLQEMDNNVRMDIDYIAGSKKHYELEVLGQAAALERQQRRGTGQDAAEHLHFLRDSHHDACRRRRDGTAS
;
A
#
# COMPACT_ATOMS: atom_id res chain seq x y z
N MET A 1 -15.24 1.10 1.84
CA MET A 1 -14.11 1.28 0.89
C MET A 1 -13.52 2.68 0.95
N VAL A 2 -14.31 3.75 0.78
CA VAL A 2 -13.87 5.16 1.03
C VAL A 2 -13.32 5.35 2.46
N GLN A 3 -13.84 4.58 3.42
CA GLN A 3 -13.44 4.61 4.84
C GLN A 3 -11.99 4.12 5.09
N ALA A 4 -11.48 3.11 4.36
CA ALA A 4 -10.16 2.53 4.64
C ALA A 4 -9.01 3.42 4.12
N THR A 5 -9.23 4.09 2.99
CA THR A 5 -8.32 5.12 2.47
C THR A 5 -8.38 6.41 3.30
N LEU A 6 -9.54 6.75 3.88
CA LEU A 6 -9.68 7.86 4.83
C LEU A 6 -9.06 7.56 6.20
N TYR A 7 -9.09 6.31 6.69
CA TYR A 7 -8.34 5.92 7.89
C TYR A 7 -6.83 5.94 7.64
N PHE A 8 -6.33 5.60 6.45
CA PHE A 8 -4.89 5.70 6.14
C PHE A 8 -4.38 7.15 6.07
N LEU A 9 -5.24 8.10 5.65
CA LEU A 9 -4.94 9.54 5.77
C LEU A 9 -5.06 10.04 7.22
N HIS A 10 -5.91 9.43 8.05
CA HIS A 10 -6.11 9.82 9.45
C HIS A 10 -5.16 9.08 10.44
N ASP A 11 -4.51 8.00 10.01
CA ASP A 11 -3.42 7.31 10.73
C ASP A 11 -2.04 7.89 10.40
N LEU A 12 -1.92 8.65 9.29
CA LEU A 12 -0.83 9.62 9.12
C LEU A 12 -0.90 10.74 10.18
N ASP A 13 -2.09 11.01 10.72
CA ASP A 13 -2.26 11.85 11.92
C ASP A 13 -1.97 11.09 13.24
N LEU A 14 -1.93 9.75 13.26
CA LEU A 14 -1.43 8.98 14.42
C LEU A 14 0.10 8.85 14.44
N PHE A 15 0.75 9.05 13.28
CA PHE A 15 2.19 9.30 13.20
C PHE A 15 2.58 10.70 13.71
N VAL A 16 1.62 11.52 14.16
CA VAL A 16 1.90 12.76 14.89
C VAL A 16 2.54 12.50 16.27
N ASP A 17 2.50 11.26 16.80
CA ASP A 17 3.34 10.87 17.95
C ASP A 17 4.84 10.79 17.57
N ALA A 18 5.16 10.75 16.27
CA ALA A 18 6.50 10.99 15.73
C ALA A 18 6.76 12.48 15.38
N GLY A 19 5.86 13.38 15.76
CA GLY A 19 6.04 14.83 15.65
C GLY A 19 7.23 15.35 16.47
N PHE A 20 7.72 14.57 17.44
CA PHE A 20 8.92 14.91 18.21
C PHE A 20 10.24 14.48 17.53
N ASN A 21 10.19 13.68 16.46
CA ASN A 21 11.38 13.13 15.81
C ASN A 21 11.56 13.58 14.34
N MET A 22 10.48 14.00 13.68
CA MET A 22 10.53 14.57 12.31
C MET A 22 11.34 15.88 12.24
N ASP A 23 11.33 16.69 13.30
CA ASP A 23 12.05 17.97 13.39
C ASP A 23 13.59 17.78 13.48
N ARG A 24 14.07 16.54 13.70
CA ARG A 24 15.50 16.18 13.78
C ARG A 24 16.03 15.45 12.54
N MET A 25 15.18 15.09 11.58
CA MET A 25 15.59 14.39 10.36
C MET A 25 15.99 15.39 9.28
N SER A 26 17.08 15.12 8.55
CA SER A 26 17.40 15.94 7.37
C SER A 26 16.37 15.72 6.27
N VAL A 27 16.17 16.72 5.40
CA VAL A 27 15.27 16.62 4.24
C VAL A 27 15.58 15.39 3.38
N ASP A 28 16.86 15.04 3.24
CA ASP A 28 17.28 13.84 2.50
C ASP A 28 16.89 12.53 3.20
N GLN A 29 16.92 12.48 4.53
CA GLN A 29 16.48 11.32 5.31
C GLN A 29 14.96 11.15 5.23
N LEU A 30 14.22 12.26 5.30
CA LEU A 30 12.78 12.26 5.10
C LEU A 30 12.42 11.75 3.71
N HIS A 31 13.07 12.29 2.67
CA HIS A 31 12.85 11.86 1.29
C HIS A 31 13.10 10.36 1.09
N ARG A 32 14.24 9.85 1.59
CA ARG A 32 14.55 8.40 1.51
C ARG A 32 13.52 7.57 2.27
N SER A 33 13.15 7.97 3.48
CA SER A 33 12.17 7.25 4.28
C SER A 33 10.80 7.20 3.59
N THR A 34 10.36 8.29 2.95
CA THR A 34 9.12 8.32 2.18
C THR A 34 9.17 7.37 0.97
N LEU A 35 10.28 7.35 0.22
CA LEU A 35 10.43 6.43 -0.90
C LEU A 35 10.51 4.96 -0.47
N ASP A 36 11.13 4.68 0.68
CA ASP A 36 11.18 3.34 1.26
C ASP A 36 9.78 2.85 1.63
N ILE A 37 8.92 3.71 2.19
CA ILE A 37 7.51 3.37 2.48
C ILE A 37 6.77 3.00 1.19
N TYR A 38 6.88 3.84 0.15
CA TYR A 38 6.23 3.55 -1.14
C TYR A 38 6.73 2.22 -1.74
N SER A 39 8.02 1.95 -1.65
CA SER A 39 8.62 0.74 -2.20
C SER A 39 8.19 -0.49 -1.39
N HIS A 40 8.19 -0.42 -0.06
CA HIS A 40 7.70 -1.51 0.79
C HIS A 40 6.21 -1.82 0.53
N LEU A 41 5.37 -0.80 0.32
CA LEU A 41 3.95 -1.02 0.00
C LEU A 41 3.74 -1.72 -1.35
N LEU A 42 4.53 -1.38 -2.36
CA LEU A 42 4.43 -1.94 -3.71
C LEU A 42 5.09 -3.32 -3.83
N ASP A 43 6.24 -3.50 -3.19
CA ASP A 43 7.12 -4.66 -3.41
C ASP A 43 6.89 -5.77 -2.38
N GLU A 44 6.38 -5.44 -1.19
CA GLU A 44 6.20 -6.41 -0.10
C GLU A 44 4.73 -6.55 0.34
N PHE A 45 4.08 -5.45 0.72
CA PHE A 45 2.74 -5.49 1.32
C PHE A 45 1.67 -5.95 0.33
N ASN A 46 1.48 -5.24 -0.78
CA ASN A 46 0.47 -5.60 -1.78
C ASN A 46 0.69 -7.00 -2.39
N PRO A 47 1.93 -7.42 -2.73
CA PRO A 47 2.20 -8.79 -3.13
C PRO A 47 1.86 -9.84 -2.05
N SER A 48 2.01 -9.50 -0.76
CA SER A 48 1.59 -10.38 0.34
C SER A 48 0.08 -10.51 0.43
N LEU A 49 -0.67 -9.43 0.19
CA LEU A 49 -2.14 -9.46 0.12
C LEU A 49 -2.62 -10.30 -1.08
N HIS A 50 -2.01 -10.13 -2.25
CA HIS A 50 -2.32 -10.97 -3.42
C HIS A 50 -2.02 -12.46 -3.16
N ARG A 51 -0.93 -12.77 -2.45
CA ARG A 51 -0.66 -14.14 -1.97
C ARG A 51 -1.75 -14.65 -1.02
N LEU A 52 -2.26 -13.81 -0.12
CA LEU A 52 -3.35 -14.19 0.77
C LEU A 52 -4.64 -14.50 -0.01
N VAL A 53 -4.98 -13.71 -1.03
CA VAL A 53 -6.10 -14.00 -1.94
C VAL A 53 -5.92 -15.35 -2.63
N SER A 54 -4.70 -15.63 -3.11
CA SER A 54 -4.36 -16.91 -3.75
C SER A 54 -4.53 -18.09 -2.80
N LEU A 55 -4.09 -17.96 -1.55
CA LEU A 55 -4.27 -18.97 -0.50
C LEU A 55 -5.76 -19.18 -0.18
N GLY A 56 -6.54 -18.10 -0.10
CA GLY A 56 -7.98 -18.15 0.11
C GLY A 56 -8.70 -18.91 -1.01
N ASN A 57 -8.34 -18.65 -2.28
CA ASN A 57 -8.87 -19.39 -3.42
C ASN A 57 -8.50 -20.88 -3.35
N GLY A 58 -7.26 -21.21 -2.98
CA GLY A 58 -6.84 -22.59 -2.76
C GLY A 58 -7.66 -23.29 -1.66
N TYR A 59 -7.99 -22.57 -0.59
CA TYR A 59 -8.82 -23.08 0.50
C TYR A 59 -10.26 -23.37 0.06
N VAL A 60 -10.87 -22.47 -0.73
CA VAL A 60 -12.20 -22.69 -1.33
C VAL A 60 -12.20 -23.94 -2.22
N GLN A 61 -11.18 -24.10 -3.08
CA GLN A 61 -11.05 -25.27 -3.95
C GLN A 61 -10.88 -26.57 -3.16
N ALA A 62 -10.08 -26.55 -2.09
CA ALA A 62 -9.89 -27.70 -1.22
C ALA A 62 -11.21 -28.11 -0.54
N PHE A 63 -12.00 -27.15 -0.08
CA PHE A 63 -13.33 -27.41 0.48
C PHE A 63 -14.29 -28.00 -0.56
N GLN A 64 -14.36 -27.42 -1.76
CA GLN A 64 -15.21 -27.96 -2.85
C GLN A 64 -14.83 -29.41 -3.18
N ALA A 65 -13.53 -29.71 -3.26
CA ALA A 65 -13.06 -31.08 -3.48
C ALA A 65 -13.43 -32.02 -2.32
N LEU A 66 -13.38 -31.53 -1.07
CA LEU A 66 -13.82 -32.28 0.11
C LEU A 66 -15.33 -32.55 0.07
N ALA A 67 -16.15 -31.56 -0.26
CA ALA A 67 -17.61 -31.68 -0.35
C ALA A 67 -18.03 -32.73 -1.39
N VAL A 68 -17.43 -32.71 -2.58
CA VAL A 68 -17.71 -33.71 -3.62
C VAL A 68 -17.31 -35.12 -3.18
N LYS A 69 -16.15 -35.27 -2.53
CA LYS A 69 -15.68 -36.58 -2.05
C LYS A 69 -16.50 -37.11 -0.88
N SER A 70 -16.89 -36.24 0.05
CA SER A 70 -17.69 -36.62 1.22
C SER A 70 -19.09 -37.04 0.80
N GLU A 71 -19.70 -36.40 -0.20
CA GLU A 71 -21.05 -36.75 -0.67
C GLU A 71 -21.16 -38.23 -1.08
N ALA A 72 -20.18 -38.76 -1.81
CA ALA A 72 -20.15 -40.17 -2.18
C ALA A 72 -20.04 -41.10 -0.95
N TYR A 73 -19.22 -40.73 0.03
CA TYR A 73 -19.04 -41.50 1.26
C TYR A 73 -20.34 -41.54 2.09
N PHE A 74 -20.96 -40.39 2.34
CA PHE A 74 -22.17 -40.31 3.15
C PHE A 74 -23.40 -40.84 2.41
N THR A 75 -23.42 -40.80 1.08
CA THR A 75 -24.42 -41.53 0.28
C THR A 75 -24.30 -43.05 0.48
N ALA A 76 -23.08 -43.59 0.46
CA ALA A 76 -22.86 -45.01 0.71
C ALA A 76 -23.24 -45.40 2.15
N LEU A 77 -22.91 -44.54 3.12
CA LEU A 77 -23.24 -44.74 4.53
C LEU A 77 -24.75 -44.75 4.77
N SER A 78 -25.48 -43.81 4.16
CA SER A 78 -26.94 -43.75 4.21
C SER A 78 -27.56 -45.03 3.64
N ARG A 79 -27.08 -45.52 2.49
CA ARG A 79 -27.52 -46.79 1.89
C ARG A 79 -27.26 -48.01 2.76
N MET A 80 -26.16 -48.01 3.54
CA MET A 80 -25.90 -49.07 4.51
C MET A 80 -26.93 -49.03 5.66
N GLY A 81 -27.26 -47.84 6.13
CA GLY A 81 -28.29 -47.63 7.16
C GLY A 81 -29.68 -48.12 6.71
N GLU A 82 -30.08 -47.79 5.48
CA GLU A 82 -31.35 -48.25 4.88
C GLU A 82 -31.47 -49.78 4.78
N ARG A 83 -30.34 -50.48 4.65
CA ARG A 83 -30.27 -51.94 4.51
C ARG A 83 -30.01 -52.67 5.83
N ALA A 84 -29.95 -51.97 6.97
CA ALA A 84 -29.65 -52.56 8.26
C ALA A 84 -30.84 -53.36 8.84
N PHE A 85 -31.05 -54.59 8.35
CA PHE A 85 -32.18 -55.44 8.74
C PHE A 85 -32.15 -55.91 10.20
N HIS A 86 -30.95 -56.16 10.75
CA HIS A 86 -30.78 -56.79 12.07
C HIS A 86 -30.65 -55.78 13.22
N SER A 87 -30.45 -54.49 12.92
CA SER A 87 -30.32 -53.43 13.93
C SER A 87 -30.91 -52.13 13.40
N ARG A 88 -32.23 -52.00 13.56
CA ARG A 88 -32.99 -50.85 13.06
C ARG A 88 -32.50 -49.52 13.65
N SER A 89 -32.23 -49.50 14.97
CA SER A 89 -31.71 -48.31 15.65
C SER A 89 -30.32 -47.90 15.13
N LEU A 90 -29.44 -48.85 14.81
CA LEU A 90 -28.15 -48.55 14.19
C LEU A 90 -28.33 -48.02 12.76
N GLY A 91 -29.25 -48.61 11.99
CA GLY A 91 -29.59 -48.13 10.65
C GLY A 91 -30.05 -46.68 10.65
N ASP A 92 -30.98 -46.34 11.54
CA ASP A 92 -31.51 -44.97 11.71
C ASP A 92 -30.39 -43.98 12.08
N VAL A 93 -29.45 -44.37 12.95
CA VAL A 93 -28.29 -43.53 13.31
C VAL A 93 -27.38 -43.27 12.10
N LEU A 94 -27.11 -44.27 11.26
CA LEU A 94 -26.27 -44.09 10.06
C LEU A 94 -26.91 -43.14 9.03
N VAL A 95 -28.23 -43.24 8.85
CA VAL A 95 -28.99 -42.31 7.99
C VAL A 95 -28.92 -40.90 8.58
N GLN A 96 -29.19 -40.72 9.88
CA GLN A 96 -29.13 -39.42 10.54
C GLN A 96 -27.75 -38.76 10.47
N ILE A 97 -26.66 -39.52 10.64
CA ILE A 97 -25.30 -39.02 10.47
C ILE A 97 -25.09 -38.50 9.04
N SER A 98 -25.56 -39.26 8.04
CA SER A 98 -25.41 -38.89 6.63
C SER A 98 -26.19 -37.63 6.29
N GLU A 99 -27.44 -37.52 6.77
CA GLU A 99 -28.26 -36.32 6.60
C GLU A 99 -27.65 -35.10 7.30
N SER A 100 -27.13 -35.29 8.51
CA SER A 100 -26.47 -34.24 9.27
C SER A 100 -25.24 -33.71 8.54
N GLN A 101 -24.43 -34.59 7.95
CA GLN A 101 -23.28 -34.16 7.16
C GLN A 101 -23.69 -33.37 5.92
N ARG A 102 -24.71 -33.83 5.16
CA ARG A 102 -25.17 -33.09 3.97
C ARG A 102 -25.66 -31.70 4.33
N ARG A 103 -26.41 -31.58 5.43
CA ARG A 103 -26.85 -30.27 5.93
C ARG A 103 -25.67 -29.37 6.30
N LEU A 104 -24.71 -29.88 7.07
CA LEU A 104 -23.50 -29.12 7.43
C LEU A 104 -22.70 -28.70 6.19
N THR A 105 -22.58 -29.58 5.19
CA THR A 105 -21.85 -29.28 3.95
C THR A 105 -22.55 -28.16 3.17
N SER A 106 -23.89 -28.20 3.08
CA SER A 106 -24.68 -27.15 2.42
C SER A 106 -24.62 -25.80 3.15
N GLU A 107 -24.65 -25.81 4.49
CA GLU A 107 -24.46 -24.58 5.29
C GLU A 107 -23.07 -23.98 5.07
N LEU A 108 -22.03 -24.81 5.02
CA LEU A 108 -20.66 -24.38 4.72
C LEU A 108 -20.50 -23.86 3.29
N GLU A 109 -21.13 -24.50 2.29
CA GLU A 109 -21.12 -24.00 0.91
C GLU A 109 -21.62 -22.55 0.82
N GLY A 110 -22.68 -22.19 1.55
CA GLY A 110 -23.17 -20.81 1.63
C GLY A 110 -22.10 -19.85 2.19
N ILE A 111 -21.39 -20.26 3.24
CA ILE A 111 -20.30 -19.48 3.84
C ILE A 111 -19.13 -19.31 2.86
N PHE A 112 -18.75 -20.37 2.14
CA PHE A 112 -17.66 -20.31 1.16
C PHE A 112 -18.02 -19.46 -0.07
N CYS A 113 -19.26 -19.50 -0.54
CA CYS A 113 -19.75 -18.60 -1.60
C CYS A 113 -19.68 -17.14 -1.16
N TRP A 114 -20.12 -16.83 0.07
CA TRP A 114 -20.02 -15.50 0.65
C TRP A 114 -18.56 -15.07 0.81
N PHE A 115 -17.70 -15.94 1.35
CA PHE A 115 -16.27 -15.66 1.51
C PHE A 115 -15.61 -15.35 0.17
N GLN A 116 -15.95 -16.08 -0.88
CA GLN A 116 -15.42 -15.83 -2.21
C GLN A 116 -15.88 -14.48 -2.77
N ALA A 117 -17.17 -14.17 -2.68
CA ALA A 117 -17.75 -12.95 -3.27
C ALA A 117 -17.43 -11.68 -2.47
N GLU A 118 -17.52 -11.73 -1.15
CA GLU A 118 -17.48 -10.55 -0.28
C GLU A 118 -16.10 -10.31 0.35
N VAL A 119 -15.25 -11.34 0.41
CA VAL A 119 -13.90 -11.23 0.98
C VAL A 119 -12.83 -11.35 -0.10
N LEU A 120 -12.77 -12.48 -0.82
CA LEU A 120 -11.68 -12.71 -1.77
C LEU A 120 -11.74 -11.78 -2.97
N GLN A 121 -12.92 -11.60 -3.57
CA GLN A 121 -13.09 -10.72 -4.73
C GLN A 121 -12.88 -9.24 -4.38
N GLU A 122 -13.40 -8.79 -3.24
CA GLU A 122 -13.18 -7.42 -2.75
C GLU A 122 -11.70 -7.17 -2.43
N MET A 123 -11.03 -8.13 -1.79
CA MET A 123 -9.61 -8.02 -1.49
C MET A 123 -8.76 -7.98 -2.77
N ASP A 124 -9.05 -8.84 -3.74
CA ASP A 124 -8.37 -8.86 -5.04
C ASP A 124 -8.51 -7.52 -5.79
N ASN A 125 -9.73 -6.98 -5.83
CA ASN A 125 -9.99 -5.69 -6.45
C ASN A 125 -9.28 -4.54 -5.71
N ASN A 126 -9.31 -4.55 -4.38
CA ASN A 126 -8.65 -3.53 -3.56
C ASN A 126 -7.14 -3.52 -3.75
N VAL A 127 -6.49 -4.69 -3.75
CA VAL A 127 -5.04 -4.80 -3.98
C VAL A 127 -4.66 -4.26 -5.35
N ARG A 128 -5.43 -4.59 -6.39
CA ARG A 128 -5.17 -4.08 -7.74
C ARG A 128 -5.25 -2.55 -7.80
N MET A 129 -6.30 -1.96 -7.21
CA MET A 129 -6.45 -0.50 -7.19
C MET A 129 -5.38 0.18 -6.34
N ASP A 130 -4.98 -0.43 -5.23
CA ASP A 130 -3.99 0.12 -4.32
C ASP A 130 -2.61 0.20 -4.99
N ILE A 131 -2.21 -0.82 -5.74
CA ILE A 131 -0.96 -0.80 -6.52
C ILE A 131 -0.93 0.38 -7.49
N ASP A 132 -1.99 0.56 -8.29
CA ASP A 132 -2.06 1.65 -9.27
C ASP A 132 -2.03 3.03 -8.58
N TYR A 133 -2.78 3.17 -7.48
CA TYR A 133 -2.84 4.40 -6.72
C TYR A 133 -1.50 4.76 -6.07
N ILE A 134 -0.85 3.80 -5.42
CA ILE A 134 0.43 4.00 -4.73
C ILE A 134 1.54 4.29 -5.74
N ALA A 135 1.58 3.58 -6.88
CA ALA A 135 2.54 3.85 -7.95
C ALA A 135 2.36 5.27 -8.53
N GLY A 136 1.11 5.68 -8.75
CA GLY A 136 0.78 7.05 -9.18
C GLY A 136 1.22 8.10 -8.16
N SER A 137 0.98 7.84 -6.88
CA SER A 137 1.31 8.73 -5.77
C SER A 137 2.84 8.88 -5.60
N LYS A 138 3.59 7.77 -5.66
CA LYS A 138 5.06 7.77 -5.62
C LYS A 138 5.64 8.64 -6.75
N LYS A 139 5.15 8.44 -7.97
CA LYS A 139 5.59 9.22 -9.14
C LYS A 139 5.27 10.71 -9.00
N HIS A 140 4.10 11.05 -8.48
CA HIS A 140 3.72 12.44 -8.24
C HIS A 140 4.66 13.11 -7.22
N TYR A 141 4.92 12.42 -6.11
CA TYR A 141 5.85 12.86 -5.08
C TYR A 141 7.27 13.10 -5.65
N GLU A 142 7.81 12.16 -6.42
CA GLU A 142 9.13 12.30 -7.06
C GLU A 142 9.22 13.53 -7.98
N LEU A 143 8.17 13.78 -8.78
CA LEU A 143 8.11 14.96 -9.65
C LEU A 143 8.06 16.26 -8.86
N GLU A 144 7.33 16.30 -7.74
CA GLU A 144 7.22 17.49 -6.91
C GLU A 144 8.55 17.81 -6.20
N VAL A 145 9.25 16.80 -5.69
CA VAL A 145 10.60 16.95 -5.11
C VAL A 145 11.59 17.49 -6.14
N LEU A 146 11.60 16.95 -7.36
CA LEU A 146 12.43 17.45 -8.46
C LEU A 146 12.06 18.89 -8.84
N GLY A 147 10.77 19.20 -8.87
CA GLY A 147 10.26 20.54 -9.13
C GLY A 147 10.74 21.57 -8.10
N GLN A 148 10.68 21.21 -6.82
CA GLN A 148 11.16 22.05 -5.71
C GLN A 148 12.67 22.25 -5.76
N ALA A 149 13.46 21.20 -6.01
CA ALA A 149 14.91 21.30 -6.19
C ALA A 149 15.27 22.26 -7.34
N ALA A 150 14.60 22.12 -8.49
CA ALA A 150 14.81 23.00 -9.64
C ALA A 150 14.34 24.45 -9.37
N ALA A 151 13.33 24.67 -8.53
CA ALA A 151 12.91 26.00 -8.11
C ALA A 151 13.96 26.67 -7.22
N LEU A 152 14.51 25.93 -6.25
CA LEU A 152 15.57 26.38 -5.35
C LEU A 152 16.85 26.74 -6.13
N GLU A 153 17.28 25.91 -7.10
CA GLU A 153 18.42 26.22 -7.97
C GLU A 153 18.23 27.52 -8.76
N ARG A 154 17.01 27.76 -9.26
CA ARG A 154 16.70 29.01 -9.99
C ARG A 154 16.75 30.23 -9.08
N GLN A 155 16.30 30.11 -7.82
CA GLN A 155 16.41 31.20 -6.85
C GLN A 155 17.87 31.50 -6.50
N GLN A 156 18.68 30.46 -6.27
CA GLN A 156 20.11 30.62 -5.98
C GLN A 156 20.86 31.30 -7.13
N ARG A 157 20.56 30.94 -8.39
CA ARG A 157 21.16 31.58 -9.57
C ARG A 157 20.75 33.05 -9.72
N ARG A 158 19.51 33.40 -9.34
CA ARG A 158 19.04 34.79 -9.38
C ARG A 158 19.69 35.65 -8.29
N GLY A 159 19.78 35.14 -7.06
CA GLY A 159 20.44 35.85 -5.95
C GLY A 159 21.94 36.06 -6.20
N THR A 160 22.66 35.00 -6.57
CA THR A 160 24.10 35.10 -6.87
C THR A 160 24.41 35.98 -8.08
N GLY A 161 23.55 35.97 -9.11
CA GLY A 161 23.72 36.82 -10.28
C GLY A 161 23.52 38.31 -10.00
N GLN A 162 22.57 38.66 -9.13
CA GLN A 162 22.31 40.04 -8.71
C GLN A 162 23.43 40.54 -7.78
N ASP A 163 23.81 39.75 -6.77
CA ASP A 163 24.88 40.12 -5.83
C ASP A 163 26.24 40.26 -6.50
N ALA A 164 26.55 39.38 -7.48
CA ALA A 164 27.79 39.48 -8.25
C ALA A 164 27.83 40.73 -9.16
N ALA A 165 26.69 41.12 -9.73
CA ALA A 165 26.58 42.32 -10.56
C ALA A 165 26.75 43.60 -9.72
N GLU A 166 26.12 43.66 -8.55
CA GLU A 166 26.26 44.78 -7.60
C GLU A 166 27.70 44.89 -7.07
N HIS A 167 28.33 43.76 -6.74
CA HIS A 167 29.73 43.73 -6.30
C HIS A 167 30.69 44.23 -7.40
N LEU A 168 30.49 43.80 -8.65
CA LEU A 168 31.27 44.26 -9.79
C LEU A 168 31.08 45.77 -10.07
N HIS A 169 29.86 46.28 -9.90
CA HIS A 169 29.58 47.70 -10.02
C HIS A 169 30.34 48.51 -8.97
N PHE A 170 30.29 48.08 -7.70
CA PHE A 170 31.03 48.72 -6.61
C PHE A 170 32.55 48.74 -6.86
N LEU A 171 33.13 47.62 -7.31
CA LEU A 171 34.56 47.54 -7.65
C LEU A 171 34.94 48.51 -8.78
N ARG A 172 34.09 48.63 -9.80
CA ARG A 172 34.29 49.57 -10.92
C ARG A 172 34.26 51.02 -10.44
N ASP A 173 33.30 51.38 -9.60
CA ASP A 173 33.18 52.74 -9.06
C ASP A 173 34.38 53.09 -8.17
N SER A 174 34.76 52.18 -7.28
CA SER A 174 35.91 52.36 -6.39
C SER A 174 37.22 52.53 -7.17
N HIS A 175 37.41 51.75 -8.24
CA HIS A 175 38.56 51.90 -9.14
C HIS A 175 38.56 53.28 -9.83
N HIS A 176 37.40 53.73 -10.31
CA HIS A 176 37.27 55.02 -10.98
C HIS A 176 37.58 56.19 -10.03
N ASP A 177 37.11 56.12 -8.79
CA ASP A 177 37.40 57.10 -7.74
C ASP A 177 38.88 57.10 -7.34
N ALA A 178 39.52 55.94 -7.25
CA ALA A 178 40.96 55.84 -7.00
C ALA A 178 41.79 56.49 -8.11
N CYS A 179 41.41 56.28 -9.38
CA CYS A 179 42.05 56.94 -10.52
C CYS A 179 41.84 58.47 -10.51
N ARG A 180 40.66 58.93 -10.10
CA ARG A 180 40.34 60.37 -10.01
C ARG A 180 41.17 61.03 -8.90
N ARG A 181 41.20 60.46 -7.70
CA ARG A 181 42.01 60.96 -6.57
C ARG A 181 43.51 60.97 -6.88
N ARG A 182 44.01 60.02 -7.67
CA ARG A 182 45.41 59.98 -8.12
C ARG A 182 45.74 61.09 -9.13
N ARG A 183 44.79 61.54 -9.96
CA ARG A 183 44.97 62.72 -10.83
C ARG A 183 44.88 64.04 -10.06
N ASP A 184 43.98 64.13 -9.10
CA ASP A 184 43.78 65.36 -8.32
C ASP A 184 44.90 65.58 -7.30
N GLY A 185 45.48 64.50 -6.75
CA GLY A 185 46.66 64.54 -5.86
C GLY A 185 47.98 64.90 -6.54
N THR A 186 48.02 64.94 -7.88
CA THR A 186 49.17 65.43 -8.66
C THR A 186 49.08 66.90 -9.06
N ALA A 187 48.02 67.61 -8.64
CA ALA A 187 47.77 69.02 -8.96
C ALA A 187 47.97 69.99 -7.78
N SER A 188 48.56 69.54 -6.66
CA SER A 188 48.86 70.39 -5.50
C SER A 188 50.35 70.54 -5.25
#